data_AF-A0A939L6E7-F1
#
_entry.id   AF-A0A939L6E7-F1
#
_cell.length_a   1.000
_cell.length_b   1.000
_cell.length_c   1.000
_cell.angle_alpha   90.00
_cell.angle_beta   90.00
_cell.angle_gamma   90.00
#
_symmetry.space_group_name_H-M   'P 1'
#
loop_
_entity.id
_entity.type
_entity.pdbx_description
1 polymer ?
#
loop_
_entity_poly.entity_id
_entity_poly.type
_entity_poly.pdbx_seq_one_letter_code
_entity_poly.pdbx_strand_id
1 'polypeptide(L)'
;MAGFAALLELAAGTGLELAFGLAVAVLWVLRRGLPATVLLLTAVLTGWSVGSVPLLVCVGWTAGARIRRVWALVGAFTASWLLFMASGVLKDAGSMSPKLVIGLSLGGYLVLAVLPALYGRYRAQRRALLDALRERNDQLVRERVMVVHQARLRERHRIAQDMHDSLGHQLALISVHSGALEVDRTLSDRQREAVGVLRQAAVAAMRELREVVG
;
A
#
# COMPACT_ATOMS: atom_id res chain seq x y z
N MET A 1 17.02 66.95 1.90
CA MET A 1 17.10 65.91 0.85
C MET A 1 17.61 64.54 1.33
N ALA A 2 18.04 64.35 2.60
CA ALA A 2 18.51 63.05 3.10
C ALA A 2 17.38 62.06 3.49
N GLY A 3 16.20 62.55 3.89
CA GLY A 3 15.10 61.69 4.35
C GLY A 3 14.36 60.93 3.23
N PHE A 4 14.34 61.45 2.00
CA PHE A 4 13.66 60.81 0.87
C PHE A 4 14.46 59.63 0.32
N ALA A 5 15.79 59.69 0.38
CA ALA A 5 16.68 58.57 0.03
C ALA A 5 16.57 57.41 1.03
N ALA A 6 16.47 57.70 2.34
CA ALA A 6 16.26 56.69 3.37
C ALA A 6 14.88 56.00 3.28
N LEU A 7 13.84 56.74 2.90
CA LEU A 7 12.52 56.18 2.60
C LEU A 7 12.52 55.30 1.34
N LEU A 8 13.33 55.64 0.33
CA LEU A 8 13.54 54.81 -0.86
C LEU A 8 14.35 53.55 -0.57
N GLU A 9 15.33 53.57 0.35
CA GLU A 9 16.07 52.38 0.78
C GLU A 9 15.20 51.42 1.63
N LEU A 10 14.35 51.96 2.51
CA LEU A 10 13.36 51.17 3.27
C LEU A 10 12.25 50.60 2.37
N ALA A 11 11.83 51.34 1.35
CA ALA A 11 10.87 50.88 0.34
C ALA A 11 11.49 49.86 -0.63
N ALA A 12 12.77 50.01 -0.98
CA ALA A 12 13.51 49.02 -1.77
C ALA A 12 13.72 47.71 -0.98
N GLY A 13 13.94 47.81 0.35
CA GLY A 13 14.00 46.66 1.26
C GLY A 13 12.67 45.91 1.35
N THR A 14 11.55 46.62 1.52
CA THR A 14 10.21 46.00 1.58
C THR A 14 9.69 45.49 0.24
N GLY A 15 10.06 46.15 -0.87
CA GLY A 15 9.78 45.68 -2.23
C GLY A 15 10.56 44.41 -2.59
N LEU A 16 11.82 44.32 -2.17
CA LEU A 16 12.62 43.08 -2.29
C LEU A 16 12.03 41.96 -1.44
N GLU A 17 11.62 42.23 -0.19
CA GLU A 17 10.98 41.26 0.70
C GLU A 17 9.64 40.76 0.16
N LEU A 18 8.82 41.64 -0.43
CA LEU A 18 7.55 41.28 -1.07
C LEU A 18 7.78 40.50 -2.37
N ALA A 19 8.76 40.90 -3.19
CA ALA A 19 9.17 40.15 -4.37
C ALA A 19 9.75 38.78 -3.99
N PHE A 20 10.44 38.68 -2.86
CA PHE A 20 10.95 37.44 -2.29
C PHE A 20 9.80 36.56 -1.81
N GLY A 21 8.81 37.13 -1.10
CA GLY A 21 7.59 36.43 -0.69
C GLY A 21 6.77 35.92 -1.87
N LEU A 22 6.65 36.73 -2.93
CA LEU A 22 6.02 36.33 -4.20
C LEU A 22 6.80 35.24 -4.91
N ALA A 23 8.13 35.35 -4.98
CA ALA A 23 9.00 34.32 -5.54
C ALA A 23 8.87 33.00 -4.76
N VAL A 24 8.80 33.06 -3.43
CA VAL A 24 8.57 31.91 -2.55
C VAL A 24 7.18 31.31 -2.77
N ALA A 25 6.15 32.13 -2.94
CA ALA A 25 4.79 31.67 -3.25
C ALA A 25 4.72 31.00 -4.64
N VAL A 26 5.40 31.56 -5.64
CA VAL A 26 5.52 30.97 -6.99
C VAL A 26 6.33 29.66 -6.96
N LEU A 27 7.43 29.62 -6.22
CA LEU A 27 8.22 28.41 -5.93
C LEU A 27 7.37 27.35 -5.22
N TRP A 28 6.48 27.76 -4.33
CA TRP A 28 5.56 26.88 -3.60
C TRP A 28 4.46 26.28 -4.49
N VAL A 29 4.12 26.93 -5.60
CA VAL A 29 3.22 26.39 -6.63
C VAL A 29 4.00 25.48 -7.59
N LEU A 30 5.21 25.89 -8.00
CA LEU A 30 6.10 25.11 -8.87
C LEU A 30 6.62 23.80 -8.23
N ARG A 31 6.65 23.72 -6.89
CA ARG A 31 7.03 22.48 -6.16
C ARG A 31 6.13 21.28 -6.47
N ARG A 32 4.95 21.51 -7.06
CA ARG A 32 4.04 20.44 -7.47
C ARG A 32 4.46 19.75 -8.76
N GLY A 33 5.22 20.42 -9.63
CA GLY A 33 5.61 19.92 -10.96
C GLY A 33 7.09 19.53 -11.09
N LEU A 34 8.02 20.30 -10.52
CA LEU A 34 9.46 20.14 -10.74
C LEU A 34 10.25 20.31 -9.43
N PRO A 35 10.33 19.29 -8.56
CA PRO A 35 10.96 19.42 -7.24
C PRO A 35 12.46 19.74 -7.30
N ALA A 36 13.16 19.43 -8.40
CA ALA A 36 14.59 19.67 -8.56
C ALA A 36 14.92 21.16 -8.82
N THR A 37 14.11 21.88 -9.62
CA THR A 37 14.35 23.30 -9.94
C THR A 37 14.08 24.19 -8.73
N VAL A 38 13.07 23.84 -7.94
CA VAL A 38 12.73 24.52 -6.68
C VAL A 38 13.86 24.38 -5.66
N LEU A 39 14.50 23.20 -5.58
CA LEU A 39 15.66 22.95 -4.74
C LEU A 39 16.84 23.86 -5.08
N LEU A 40 17.17 23.97 -6.37
CA LEU A 40 18.25 24.83 -6.87
C LEU A 40 18.00 26.31 -6.55
N LEU A 41 16.78 26.79 -6.80
CA LEU A 41 16.39 28.17 -6.52
C LEU A 41 16.42 28.49 -5.01
N THR A 42 15.91 27.60 -4.16
CA THR A 42 15.97 27.82 -2.71
C THR A 42 17.38 27.81 -2.16
N ALA A 43 18.31 27.04 -2.73
CA ALA A 43 19.70 27.02 -2.28
C ALA A 43 20.45 28.32 -2.58
N VAL A 44 20.21 28.93 -3.75
CA VAL A 44 20.75 30.25 -4.11
C VAL A 44 20.20 31.33 -3.18
N LEU A 45 18.89 31.29 -2.89
CA LEU A 45 18.23 32.25 -2.00
C LEU A 45 18.71 32.12 -0.54
N THR A 46 18.98 30.90 -0.07
CA THR A 46 19.47 30.66 1.30
C THR A 46 20.90 31.14 1.50
N GLY A 47 21.75 31.06 0.47
CA GLY A 47 23.08 31.68 0.51
C GLY A 47 23.02 33.21 0.53
N TRP A 48 21.90 33.80 0.07
CA TRP A 48 21.70 35.25 0.13
C TRP A 48 21.07 35.74 1.44
N SER A 49 20.14 34.99 2.03
CA SER A 49 19.43 35.37 3.27
C SER A 49 19.13 34.15 4.16
N VAL A 50 19.46 34.29 5.46
CA VAL A 50 19.21 33.28 6.50
C VAL A 50 17.70 33.00 6.69
N GLY A 51 16.83 33.95 6.33
CA GLY A 51 15.37 33.78 6.40
C GLY A 51 14.82 32.64 5.53
N SER A 52 15.61 32.14 4.57
CA SER A 52 15.20 31.10 3.61
C SER A 52 15.43 29.66 4.11
N VAL A 53 16.11 29.48 5.25
CA VAL A 53 16.44 28.16 5.83
C VAL A 53 15.22 27.23 6.03
N PRO A 54 14.08 27.68 6.60
CA PRO A 54 12.92 26.80 6.76
C PRO A 54 12.33 26.33 5.42
N LEU A 55 12.49 27.11 4.34
CA LEU A 55 12.09 26.69 2.99
C LEU A 55 13.00 25.58 2.46
N LEU A 56 14.31 25.67 2.70
CA LEU A 56 15.27 24.63 2.31
C LEU A 56 14.94 23.28 2.96
N VAL A 57 14.58 23.28 4.25
CA VAL A 57 14.15 22.08 4.99
C VAL A 57 12.87 21.48 4.38
N CYS A 58 11.87 22.32 4.11
CA CYS A 58 10.61 21.89 3.49
C CYS A 58 10.79 21.34 2.07
N VAL A 59 11.65 21.95 1.27
CA VAL A 59 11.92 21.54 -0.11
C VAL A 59 12.79 20.27 -0.13
N GLY A 60 13.79 20.16 0.75
CA GLY A 60 14.58 18.93 0.91
C GLY A 60 13.69 17.73 1.23
N TRP A 61 12.76 17.88 2.19
CA TRP A 61 11.79 16.85 2.53
C TRP A 61 10.91 16.42 1.35
N THR A 62 10.35 17.38 0.62
CA THR A 62 9.43 17.09 -0.50
C THR A 62 10.17 16.50 -1.70
N ALA A 63 11.39 16.94 -1.99
CA ALA A 63 12.24 16.38 -3.03
C ALA A 63 12.63 14.94 -2.73
N GLY A 64 13.02 14.62 -1.49
CA GLY A 64 13.31 13.26 -1.06
C GLY A 64 12.10 12.31 -1.13
N ALA A 65 10.90 12.84 -0.88
CA ALA A 65 9.66 12.06 -0.99
C ALA A 65 9.19 11.81 -2.43
N ARG A 66 9.54 12.67 -3.41
CA ARG A 66 9.03 12.59 -4.79
C ARG A 66 10.04 12.08 -5.83
N ILE A 67 11.34 12.31 -5.65
CA ILE A 67 12.35 11.89 -6.63
C ILE A 67 12.67 10.41 -6.43
N ARG A 68 12.10 9.55 -7.29
CA ARG A 68 12.32 8.09 -7.24
C ARG A 68 13.71 7.65 -7.71
N ARG A 69 14.34 8.39 -8.64
CA ARG A 69 15.68 8.07 -9.17
C ARG A 69 16.77 8.65 -8.27
N VAL A 70 17.55 7.77 -7.63
CA VAL A 70 18.62 8.16 -6.69
C VAL A 70 19.64 9.08 -7.36
N TRP A 71 20.05 8.78 -8.58
CA TRP A 71 21.03 9.59 -9.32
C TRP A 71 20.54 11.02 -9.62
N ALA A 72 19.24 11.19 -9.90
CA ALA A 72 18.66 12.52 -10.11
C ALA A 72 18.58 13.32 -8.79
N LEU A 73 18.32 12.64 -7.67
CA LEU A 73 18.34 13.25 -6.35
C LEU A 73 19.77 13.68 -5.97
N VAL A 74 20.74 12.79 -6.15
CA VAL A 74 22.17 13.07 -5.88
C VAL A 74 22.63 14.24 -6.75
N GLY A 75 22.36 14.20 -8.05
CA GLY A 75 22.71 15.30 -8.97
C GLY A 75 22.12 16.64 -8.56
N ALA A 76 20.82 16.68 -8.23
CA ALA A 76 20.15 17.91 -7.79
C ALA A 76 20.72 18.45 -6.47
N PHE A 77 21.02 17.57 -5.51
CA PHE A 77 21.65 17.95 -4.25
C PHE A 77 23.08 18.44 -4.43
N THR A 78 23.88 17.80 -5.29
CA THR A 78 25.24 18.24 -5.58
C THR A 78 25.27 19.60 -6.27
N ALA A 79 24.39 19.84 -7.23
CA ALA A 79 24.28 21.14 -7.91
C ALA A 79 23.77 22.23 -6.96
N SER A 80 22.82 21.90 -6.09
CA SER A 80 22.29 22.80 -5.06
C SER A 80 23.37 23.18 -4.03
N TRP A 81 24.22 22.24 -3.62
CA TRP A 81 25.34 22.51 -2.72
C TRP A 81 26.41 23.41 -3.37
N LEU A 82 26.75 23.15 -4.64
CA LEU A 82 27.70 23.98 -5.39
C LEU A 82 27.22 25.44 -5.51
N LEU A 83 25.92 25.65 -5.76
CA LEU A 83 25.33 26.98 -5.82
C LEU A 83 25.34 27.69 -4.46
N PHE A 84 25.02 26.97 -3.39
CA PHE A 84 25.08 27.50 -2.02
C PHE A 84 26.50 27.96 -1.67
N MET A 85 27.50 27.10 -1.95
CA MET A 85 28.91 27.42 -1.76
C MET A 85 29.37 28.63 -2.58
N ALA A 86 29.03 28.68 -3.87
CA ALA A 86 29.41 29.79 -4.74
C ALA A 86 28.85 31.14 -4.24
N SER A 87 27.59 31.14 -3.77
CA SER A 87 26.94 32.34 -3.24
C SER A 87 27.51 32.81 -1.90
N GLY A 88 27.87 31.90 -0.99
CA GLY A 88 28.47 32.24 0.30
C GLY A 88 29.89 32.79 0.16
N VAL A 89 30.70 32.19 -0.71
CA VAL A 89 32.08 32.65 -0.98
C VAL A 89 32.10 34.04 -1.62
N LEU A 90 31.14 34.36 -2.49
CA LEU A 90 31.03 35.70 -3.10
C LEU A 90 30.69 36.80 -2.08
N LYS A 91 29.97 36.45 -1.00
CA LYS A 91 29.56 37.41 0.04
C LYS A 91 30.62 37.65 1.10
N ASP A 92 31.30 36.59 1.56
CA ASP A 92 32.20 36.63 2.71
C ASP A 92 33.70 36.58 2.33
N ALA A 93 34.05 37.05 1.13
CA ALA A 93 35.38 36.91 0.51
C ALA A 93 36.57 37.53 1.28
N GLY A 94 36.38 38.11 2.48
CA GLY A 94 37.43 38.78 3.24
C GLY A 94 37.44 38.62 4.77
N SER A 95 36.50 37.90 5.39
CA SER A 95 36.31 37.95 6.86
C SER A 95 36.72 36.68 7.63
N MET A 96 36.81 35.51 6.98
CA MET A 96 37.07 34.23 7.66
C MET A 96 38.00 33.30 6.88
N SER A 97 38.66 32.38 7.59
CA SER A 97 39.49 31.35 6.94
C SER A 97 38.64 30.48 6.00
N PRO A 98 39.03 30.26 4.73
CA PRO A 98 38.22 29.54 3.74
C PRO A 98 37.81 28.12 4.19
N LYS A 99 38.67 27.46 4.98
CA LYS A 99 38.44 26.08 5.46
C LYS A 99 37.27 25.99 6.43
N LEU A 100 37.12 26.96 7.33
CA LEU A 100 36.02 27.00 8.31
C LEU A 100 34.67 27.27 7.62
N VAL A 101 34.65 28.18 6.64
CA VAL A 101 33.45 28.50 5.86
C VAL A 101 32.97 27.28 5.08
N ILE A 102 33.87 26.55 4.41
CA ILE A 102 33.54 25.32 3.67
C ILE A 102 32.98 24.26 4.62
N GLY A 103 33.64 24.02 5.76
CA GLY A 103 33.24 22.99 6.73
C GLY A 103 31.86 23.26 7.35
N LEU A 104 31.62 24.49 7.81
CA LEU A 104 30.35 24.87 8.43
C LEU A 104 29.19 24.87 7.42
N SER A 105 29.45 25.35 6.19
CA SER A 105 28.47 25.38 5.10
C SER A 105 28.07 23.98 4.65
N LEU A 106 29.05 23.07 4.51
CA LEU A 106 28.79 21.67 4.16
C LEU A 106 28.04 20.94 5.28
N GLY A 107 28.46 21.11 6.54
CA GLY A 107 27.78 20.50 7.68
C GLY A 107 26.34 20.98 7.83
N GLY A 108 26.12 22.30 7.75
CA GLY A 108 24.79 22.90 7.82
C GLY A 108 23.87 22.43 6.68
N TYR A 109 24.38 22.37 5.45
CA TYR A 109 23.60 21.89 4.30
C TYR A 109 23.23 20.40 4.41
N LEU A 110 24.15 19.55 4.87
CA LEU A 110 23.87 18.14 5.12
C LEU A 110 22.74 17.96 6.13
N VAL A 111 22.80 18.70 7.24
CA VAL A 111 21.78 18.60 8.29
C VAL A 111 20.43 19.18 7.82
N LEU A 112 20.43 20.32 7.14
CA LEU A 112 19.20 21.06 6.82
C LEU A 112 18.52 20.59 5.53
N ALA A 113 19.26 20.04 4.57
CA ALA A 113 18.70 19.61 3.29
C ALA A 113 18.68 18.08 3.17
N VAL A 114 19.77 17.40 3.55
CA VAL A 114 19.91 15.95 3.30
C VAL A 114 19.12 15.13 4.32
N LEU A 115 19.17 15.46 5.61
CA LEU A 115 18.40 14.70 6.63
C LEU A 115 16.88 14.75 6.38
N PRO A 116 16.25 15.92 6.12
CA PRO A 116 14.82 15.97 5.81
C PRO A 116 14.49 15.21 4.53
N ALA A 117 15.35 15.25 3.51
CA ALA A 117 15.16 14.49 2.28
C ALA A 117 15.20 12.97 2.53
N LEU A 118 16.17 12.52 3.32
CA LEU A 118 16.31 11.10 3.68
C LEU A 118 15.09 10.62 4.47
N TYR A 119 14.64 11.41 5.44
CA TYR A 119 13.45 11.11 6.22
C TYR A 119 12.19 11.10 5.36
N GLY A 120 12.02 12.09 4.47
CA GLY A 120 10.90 12.16 3.53
C GLY A 120 10.83 10.92 2.64
N ARG A 121 11.99 10.47 2.15
CA ARG A 121 12.13 9.24 1.36
C ARG A 121 11.79 7.99 2.17
N TYR A 122 12.36 7.86 3.38
CA TYR A 122 12.07 6.75 4.29
C TYR A 122 10.57 6.66 4.59
N ARG A 123 9.91 7.80 4.88
CA ARG A 123 8.48 7.82 5.17
C ARG A 123 7.63 7.48 3.95
N ALA A 124 8.04 7.88 2.74
CA ALA A 124 7.38 7.48 1.50
C ALA A 124 7.49 5.96 1.25
N GLN A 125 8.69 5.39 1.41
CA GLN A 125 8.92 3.95 1.28
C GLN A 125 8.14 3.16 2.34
N ARG A 126 8.16 3.61 3.60
CA ARG A 126 7.43 2.98 4.69
C ARG A 126 5.92 2.97 4.45
N ARG A 127 5.35 4.06 3.90
CA ARG A 127 3.93 4.10 3.52
C ARG A 127 3.62 3.10 2.41
N ALA A 128 4.41 3.10 1.33
CA ALA A 128 4.23 2.16 0.23
C ALA A 128 4.31 0.70 0.69
N LEU A 129 5.22 0.38 1.62
CA LEU A 129 5.32 -0.95 2.20
C LEU A 129 4.09 -1.31 3.04
N LEU A 130 3.61 -0.41 3.89
CA LEU A 130 2.42 -0.64 4.71
C LEU A 130 1.16 -0.81 3.86
N ASP A 131 1.03 -0.03 2.79
CA ASP A 131 -0.10 -0.16 1.87
C ASP A 131 -0.05 -1.49 1.10
N ALA A 132 1.14 -1.90 0.65
CA ALA A 132 1.32 -3.23 0.05
C ALA A 132 1.04 -4.39 1.04
N LEU A 133 1.42 -4.24 2.31
CA LEU A 133 1.11 -5.22 3.36
C LEU A 133 -0.39 -5.31 3.65
N ARG A 134 -1.09 -4.16 3.67
CA ARG A 134 -2.55 -4.13 3.83
C ARG A 134 -3.25 -4.83 2.67
N GLU A 135 -2.88 -4.49 1.45
CA GLU A 135 -3.45 -5.12 0.25
C GLU A 135 -3.20 -6.63 0.22
N ARG A 136 -2.00 -7.08 0.65
CA ARG A 136 -1.73 -8.51 0.82
C ARG A 136 -2.54 -9.16 1.93
N ASN A 137 -2.75 -8.49 3.06
CA ASN A 137 -3.60 -9.01 4.13
C ASN A 137 -5.05 -9.18 3.65
N ASP A 138 -5.60 -8.18 2.96
CA ASP A 138 -6.95 -8.22 2.41
C ASP A 138 -7.13 -9.34 1.37
N GLN A 139 -6.08 -9.66 0.60
CA GLN A 139 -6.08 -10.80 -0.30
C GLN A 139 -6.08 -12.13 0.47
N LEU A 140 -5.23 -12.27 1.50
CA LEU A 140 -5.16 -13.48 2.33
C LEU A 140 -6.46 -13.74 3.09
N VAL A 141 -7.11 -12.70 3.59
CA VAL A 141 -8.42 -12.82 4.25
C VAL A 141 -9.46 -13.37 3.27
N ARG A 142 -9.53 -12.81 2.06
CA ARG A 142 -10.44 -13.30 1.01
C ARG A 142 -10.16 -14.74 0.62
N GLU A 143 -8.88 -15.10 0.45
CA GLU A 143 -8.48 -16.46 0.12
C GLU A 143 -8.85 -17.45 1.23
N ARG A 144 -8.64 -17.11 2.50
CA ARG A 144 -9.05 -17.96 3.64
C ARG A 144 -10.55 -18.20 3.66
N VAL A 145 -11.36 -17.17 3.43
CA VAL A 145 -12.82 -17.31 3.35
C VAL A 145 -13.20 -18.28 2.24
N MET A 146 -12.57 -18.16 1.07
CA MET A 146 -12.80 -19.07 -0.05
C MET A 146 -12.39 -20.51 0.26
N VAL A 147 -11.22 -20.72 0.89
CA VAL A 147 -10.74 -22.04 1.28
C VAL A 147 -11.68 -22.70 2.29
N VAL A 148 -12.12 -21.96 3.32
CA VAL A 148 -13.08 -22.46 4.32
C VAL A 148 -14.41 -22.81 3.66
N HIS A 149 -14.90 -21.96 2.77
CA HIS A 149 -16.14 -22.22 2.04
C HIS A 149 -16.03 -23.48 1.18
N GLN A 150 -14.94 -23.62 0.42
CA GLN A 150 -14.69 -24.82 -0.38
C GLN A 150 -14.53 -26.07 0.49
N ALA A 151 -13.84 -25.99 1.62
CA ALA A 151 -13.72 -27.11 2.55
C ALA A 151 -15.10 -27.54 3.08
N ARG A 152 -15.97 -26.58 3.44
CA ARG A 152 -17.35 -26.88 3.86
C ARG A 152 -18.18 -27.52 2.75
N LEU A 153 -18.04 -27.06 1.50
CA LEU A 153 -18.72 -27.67 0.36
C LEU A 153 -18.22 -29.09 0.08
N ARG A 154 -16.90 -29.31 0.12
CA ARG A 154 -16.30 -30.64 -0.02
C ARG A 154 -16.78 -31.58 1.07
N GLU A 155 -16.84 -31.11 2.31
CA GLU A 155 -17.32 -31.91 3.44
C GLU A 155 -18.79 -32.26 3.31
N ARG A 156 -19.65 -31.32 2.89
CA ARG A 156 -21.05 -31.60 2.60
C ARG A 156 -21.22 -32.62 1.48
N HIS A 157 -20.43 -32.51 0.42
CA HIS A 157 -20.43 -33.48 -0.67
C HIS A 157 -19.99 -34.86 -0.19
N ARG A 158 -18.92 -34.92 0.63
CA ARG A 158 -18.44 -36.17 1.25
C ARG A 158 -19.53 -36.81 2.12
N ILE A 159 -20.19 -36.05 2.99
CA ILE A 159 -21.28 -36.56 3.83
C ILE A 159 -22.43 -37.07 2.96
N ALA A 160 -22.83 -36.35 1.91
CA ALA A 160 -23.89 -36.81 1.01
C ALA A 160 -23.52 -38.12 0.32
N GLN A 161 -22.25 -38.28 -0.09
CA GLN A 161 -21.75 -39.50 -0.72
C GLN A 161 -21.67 -40.67 0.27
N ASP A 162 -21.15 -40.45 1.48
CA ASP A 162 -21.11 -41.45 2.55
C ASP A 162 -22.53 -41.90 2.95
N MET A 163 -23.49 -40.97 3.01
CA MET A 163 -24.91 -41.27 3.27
C MET A 163 -25.54 -42.06 2.12
N HIS A 164 -25.22 -41.70 0.87
CA HIS A 164 -25.73 -42.41 -0.31
C HIS A 164 -25.25 -43.87 -0.33
N ASP A 165 -23.96 -44.09 -0.09
CA ASP A 165 -23.38 -45.43 -0.12
C ASP A 165 -23.93 -46.30 1.03
N SER A 166 -24.04 -45.75 2.24
CA SER A 166 -24.58 -46.49 3.40
C SER A 166 -26.08 -46.78 3.29
N LEU A 167 -26.91 -45.78 2.94
CA LEU A 167 -28.35 -45.97 2.74
C LEU A 167 -28.64 -46.88 1.53
N GLY A 168 -27.92 -46.69 0.42
CA GLY A 168 -28.03 -47.54 -0.77
C GLY A 168 -27.70 -49.00 -0.45
N HIS A 169 -26.62 -49.24 0.30
CA HIS A 169 -26.25 -50.59 0.74
C HIS A 169 -27.31 -51.22 1.66
N GLN A 170 -27.80 -50.49 2.66
CA GLN A 170 -28.85 -50.98 3.57
C GLN A 170 -30.16 -51.29 2.84
N LEU A 171 -30.61 -50.41 1.95
CA LEU A 171 -31.81 -50.63 1.15
C LEU A 171 -31.65 -51.82 0.19
N ALA A 172 -30.47 -52.01 -0.40
CA ALA A 172 -30.17 -53.18 -1.22
C ALA A 172 -30.24 -54.48 -0.40
N LEU A 173 -29.65 -54.53 0.79
CA LEU A 173 -29.73 -55.69 1.70
C LEU A 173 -31.18 -56.00 2.10
N ILE A 174 -31.98 -54.98 2.47
CA ILE A 174 -33.39 -55.15 2.81
C ILE A 174 -34.16 -55.72 1.62
N SER A 175 -33.93 -55.19 0.41
CA SER A 175 -34.58 -55.67 -0.81
C SER A 175 -34.24 -57.14 -1.10
N VAL A 176 -32.98 -57.54 -0.96
CA VAL A 176 -32.52 -58.92 -1.15
C VAL A 176 -33.12 -59.87 -0.11
N HIS A 177 -33.07 -59.52 1.19
CA HIS A 177 -33.65 -60.35 2.25
C HIS A 177 -35.18 -60.47 2.14
N SER A 178 -35.86 -59.37 1.80
CA SER A 178 -37.31 -59.39 1.57
C SER A 178 -37.65 -60.25 0.34
N GLY A 179 -36.88 -60.14 -0.75
CA GLY A 179 -37.03 -61.01 -1.92
C GLY A 179 -36.82 -62.50 -1.61
N ALA A 180 -35.87 -62.84 -0.74
CA ALA A 180 -35.66 -64.23 -0.30
C ALA A 180 -36.84 -64.75 0.53
N LEU A 181 -37.36 -63.95 1.46
CA LEU A 181 -38.53 -64.28 2.27
C LEU A 181 -39.81 -64.42 1.42
N GLU A 182 -39.99 -63.59 0.38
CA GLU A 182 -41.14 -63.62 -0.51
C GLU A 182 -41.29 -64.98 -1.25
N VAL A 183 -40.19 -65.71 -1.44
CA VAL A 183 -40.13 -67.03 -2.12
C VAL A 183 -40.21 -68.20 -1.12
N ASP A 184 -40.13 -67.94 0.19
CA ASP A 184 -40.20 -68.97 1.23
C ASP A 184 -41.61 -69.58 1.32
N ARG A 185 -41.73 -70.90 1.16
CA ARG A 185 -43.01 -71.62 1.15
C ARG A 185 -43.62 -71.80 2.55
N THR A 186 -42.88 -71.48 3.61
CA THR A 186 -43.34 -71.62 5.00
C THR A 186 -44.16 -70.43 5.52
N LEU A 187 -44.12 -69.29 4.82
CA LEU A 187 -44.92 -68.11 5.14
C LEU A 187 -46.37 -68.22 4.65
N SER A 188 -47.32 -67.73 5.46
CA SER A 188 -48.71 -67.53 5.05
C SER A 188 -48.85 -66.47 3.96
N ASP A 189 -49.93 -66.51 3.18
CA ASP A 189 -50.19 -65.55 2.10
C ASP A 189 -50.15 -64.09 2.59
N ARG A 190 -50.69 -63.82 3.78
CA ARG A 190 -50.71 -62.49 4.40
C ARG A 190 -49.31 -62.00 4.79
N GLN A 191 -48.43 -62.90 5.22
CA GLN A 191 -47.03 -62.57 5.52
C GLN A 191 -46.22 -62.33 4.23
N ARG A 192 -46.46 -63.13 3.19
CA ARG A 192 -45.83 -62.98 1.87
C ARG A 192 -46.17 -61.63 1.24
N GLU A 193 -47.43 -61.21 1.32
CA GLU A 193 -47.88 -59.90 0.86
C GLU A 193 -47.18 -58.74 1.61
N ALA A 194 -47.08 -58.83 2.95
CA ALA A 194 -46.37 -57.83 3.75
C ALA A 194 -44.88 -57.70 3.39
N VAL A 195 -44.20 -58.82 3.15
CA VAL A 195 -42.80 -58.84 2.69
C VAL A 195 -42.66 -58.25 1.28
N GLY A 196 -43.60 -58.54 0.38
CA GLY A 196 -43.66 -57.94 -0.96
C GLY A 196 -43.78 -56.40 -0.90
N VAL A 197 -44.63 -55.88 -0.02
CA VAL A 197 -44.73 -54.42 0.23
C VAL A 197 -43.41 -53.86 0.77
N LEU A 198 -42.74 -54.55 1.70
CA LEU A 198 -41.44 -54.11 2.25
C LEU A 198 -40.36 -54.02 1.16
N ARG A 199 -40.31 -55.03 0.29
CA ARG A 199 -39.39 -55.06 -0.86
C ARG A 199 -39.66 -53.91 -1.81
N GLN A 200 -40.92 -53.67 -2.18
CA GLN A 200 -41.30 -52.58 -3.07
C GLN A 200 -40.96 -51.22 -2.47
N ALA A 201 -41.21 -51.02 -1.17
CA ALA A 201 -40.83 -49.81 -0.46
C ALA A 201 -39.31 -49.57 -0.47
N ALA A 202 -38.50 -50.61 -0.23
CA ALA A 202 -37.04 -50.50 -0.30
C ALA A 202 -36.53 -50.16 -1.71
N VAL A 203 -37.11 -50.77 -2.75
CA VAL A 203 -36.76 -50.47 -4.15
C VAL A 203 -37.17 -49.06 -4.55
N ALA A 204 -38.36 -48.61 -4.15
CA ALA A 204 -38.85 -47.26 -4.39
C ALA A 204 -37.94 -46.22 -3.72
N ALA A 205 -37.62 -46.41 -2.44
CA ALA A 205 -36.71 -45.53 -1.70
C ALA A 205 -35.32 -45.45 -2.36
N MET A 206 -34.77 -46.58 -2.86
CA MET A 206 -33.48 -46.59 -3.56
C MET A 206 -33.51 -45.78 -4.87
N ARG A 207 -34.65 -45.80 -5.56
CA ARG A 207 -34.86 -45.10 -6.84
C ARG A 207 -34.98 -43.59 -6.62
N GLU A 208 -35.74 -43.19 -5.59
CA GLU A 208 -35.89 -41.80 -5.18
C GLU A 208 -34.54 -41.19 -4.72
N LEU A 209 -33.74 -41.95 -3.98
CA LEU A 209 -32.40 -41.53 -3.55
C LEU A 209 -31.41 -41.36 -4.73
N ARG A 210 -31.61 -42.10 -5.84
CA ARG A 210 -30.85 -41.92 -7.10
C ARG A 210 -31.31 -40.70 -7.90
N GLU A 211 -32.61 -40.39 -7.91
CA GLU A 211 -33.16 -39.21 -8.59
C GLU A 211 -32.81 -37.90 -7.87
N VAL A 212 -32.66 -37.90 -6.54
CA VAL A 212 -32.34 -36.69 -5.77
C VAL A 212 -30.83 -36.35 -5.83
N VAL A 213 -29.97 -37.32 -6.14
CA VAL A 213 -28.50 -37.16 -6.14
C VAL A 213 -27.91 -37.05 -7.56
N GLY A 214 -28.61 -37.55 -8.58
CA GLY A 214 -28.22 -37.45 -9.99
C GLY A 214 -28.67 -36.14 -10.64
#